data_AF-A0A432WEM0-F1
#
_entry.id   AF-A0A432WEM0-F1
#
_cell.length_a   1.000
_cell.length_b   1.000
_cell.length_c   1.000
_cell.angle_alpha   90.00
_cell.angle_beta   90.00
_cell.angle_gamma   90.00
#
_symmetry.space_group_name_H-M   'P 1'
#
loop_
_entity.id
_entity.type
_entity.pdbx_description
1 polymer ?
#
loop_
_entity_poly.entity_id
_entity_poly.type
_entity_poly.pdbx_seq_one_letter_code
_entity_poly.pdbx_strand_id
1 'polypeptide(L)'
;MKPNASGQALLESVLVIAVTGVLLIGLIPPLLQSLQQRYHQGQHLQLQLQQAPLRSAFNLPSLDRDWLSEVSGLNVTDGNTSVTTDAAYPTATVLHPIWSILSVQRDFSLPTTNRSLAGWSATEDTPPTLFFSALSDDWSPHTQAALQTRPQALTSTQMLQTIGFHHIQELMAWLPFAREFAPNNLRFGHVDIDVVPEKKLCQQRDCS
;
A
#
# COMPACT_ATOMS: atom_id res chain seq x y z
N MET A 1 58.66 -45.47 -17.19
CA MET A 1 57.25 -45.81 -16.94
C MET A 1 56.47 -44.52 -16.76
N LYS A 2 55.58 -44.16 -17.70
CA LYS A 2 54.66 -43.03 -17.51
C LYS A 2 53.59 -43.46 -16.51
N PRO A 3 53.37 -42.75 -15.40
CA PRO A 3 52.27 -43.08 -14.49
C PRO A 3 50.93 -42.93 -15.24
N ASN A 4 50.02 -43.86 -15.01
CA ASN A 4 48.70 -43.90 -15.64
C ASN A 4 47.83 -42.75 -15.12
N ALA A 5 47.87 -41.61 -15.81
CA ALA A 5 47.14 -40.38 -15.47
C ALA A 5 45.62 -40.59 -15.32
N SER A 6 45.06 -41.57 -16.02
CA SER A 6 43.63 -41.89 -15.97
C SER A 6 43.16 -42.43 -14.62
N GLY A 7 44.02 -43.14 -13.88
CA GLY A 7 43.66 -43.68 -12.56
C GLY A 7 43.62 -42.62 -11.46
N GLN A 8 44.51 -41.63 -11.56
CA GLN A 8 44.56 -40.49 -10.63
C GLN A 8 43.34 -39.58 -10.81
N ALA A 9 42.98 -39.26 -12.06
CA ALA A 9 41.81 -38.41 -12.34
C ALA A 9 40.50 -39.01 -11.82
N LEU A 10 40.35 -40.35 -11.86
CA LEU A 10 39.17 -41.03 -11.35
C LEU A 10 39.09 -40.95 -9.82
N LEU A 11 40.21 -41.17 -9.13
CA LEU A 11 40.30 -41.03 -7.67
C LEU A 11 40.01 -39.60 -7.20
N GLU A 12 40.58 -38.61 -7.86
CA GLU A 12 40.32 -37.19 -7.56
C GLU A 12 38.85 -36.84 -7.75
N SER A 13 38.21 -37.33 -8.82
CA SER A 13 36.79 -37.10 -9.09
C SER A 13 35.89 -37.74 -8.03
N VAL A 14 36.17 -38.98 -7.62
CA VAL A 14 35.41 -39.67 -6.57
C VAL A 14 35.57 -38.95 -5.23
N LEU A 15 36.78 -38.49 -4.92
CA LEU A 15 37.04 -37.74 -3.69
C LEU A 15 36.32 -36.39 -3.68
N VAL A 16 36.32 -35.65 -4.78
CA VAL A 16 35.57 -34.39 -4.89
C VAL A 16 34.08 -34.63 -4.71
N ILE A 17 33.50 -35.63 -5.40
CA ILE A 17 32.07 -35.95 -5.26
C ILE A 17 31.73 -36.33 -3.82
N ALA A 18 32.55 -37.13 -3.16
CA ALA A 18 32.34 -37.53 -1.76
C ALA A 18 32.41 -36.32 -0.80
N VAL A 19 33.43 -35.47 -0.95
CA VAL A 19 33.61 -34.26 -0.11
C VAL A 19 32.45 -33.28 -0.34
N THR A 20 32.07 -33.04 -1.60
CA THR A 20 30.92 -32.20 -1.93
C THR A 20 29.62 -32.77 -1.37
N GLY A 21 29.42 -34.08 -1.45
CA GLY A 21 28.25 -34.75 -0.89
C GLY A 21 28.13 -34.54 0.63
N VAL A 22 29.22 -34.75 1.38
CA VAL A 22 29.24 -34.52 2.83
C VAL A 22 29.01 -33.05 3.17
N LEU A 23 29.63 -32.13 2.42
CA LEU A 23 29.45 -30.70 2.62
C LEU A 23 28.00 -30.26 2.36
N LEU A 24 27.37 -30.77 1.30
CA LEU A 24 25.96 -30.51 1.01
C LEU A 24 25.05 -31.05 2.13
N ILE A 25 25.28 -32.27 2.59
CA ILE A 25 24.49 -32.86 3.69
C ILE A 25 24.65 -32.03 4.98
N GLY A 26 25.84 -31.47 5.25
CA GLY A 26 26.07 -30.60 6.40
C GLY A 26 25.42 -29.22 6.29
N LEU A 27 25.33 -28.65 5.08
CA LEU A 27 24.80 -27.29 4.86
C LEU A 27 23.28 -27.24 4.63
N ILE A 28 22.66 -28.32 4.18
CA ILE A 28 21.22 -28.36 3.90
C ILE A 28 20.37 -28.08 5.17
N PRO A 29 20.62 -28.71 6.33
CA PRO A 29 19.80 -28.49 7.53
C PRO A 29 19.76 -27.03 8.01
N PRO A 30 20.87 -26.30 8.22
CA PRO A 30 20.82 -24.91 8.67
C PRO A 30 20.19 -23.99 7.62
N LEU A 31 20.39 -24.28 6.33
CA LEU A 31 19.74 -23.53 5.26
C LEU A 31 18.22 -23.72 5.27
N LEU A 32 17.74 -24.97 5.44
CA LEU A 32 16.31 -25.25 5.56
C LEU A 32 15.70 -24.56 6.79
N GLN A 33 16.37 -24.60 7.93
CA GLN A 33 15.92 -23.90 9.14
C GLN A 33 15.82 -22.39 8.92
N SER A 34 16.83 -21.79 8.28
CA SER A 34 16.80 -20.35 7.96
C SER A 34 15.67 -19.99 6.99
N LEU A 35 15.42 -20.82 5.97
CA LEU A 35 14.32 -20.61 5.02
C LEU A 35 12.95 -20.76 5.69
N GLN A 36 12.78 -21.75 6.56
CA GLN A 36 11.54 -21.94 7.33
C GLN A 36 11.28 -20.74 8.24
N GLN A 37 12.31 -20.26 8.95
CA GLN A 37 12.19 -19.07 9.80
C GLN A 37 11.78 -17.83 8.98
N ARG A 38 12.44 -17.58 7.84
CA ARG A 38 12.08 -16.47 6.95
C ARG A 38 10.66 -16.60 6.39
N TYR A 39 10.22 -17.81 6.10
CA TYR A 39 8.87 -18.08 5.61
C TYR A 39 7.82 -17.69 6.65
N HIS A 40 7.98 -18.14 7.91
CA HIS A 40 7.07 -17.79 9.00
C HIS A 40 7.06 -16.28 9.31
N GLN A 41 8.23 -15.65 9.33
CA GLN A 41 8.34 -14.20 9.48
C GLN A 41 7.64 -13.45 8.35
N GLY A 42 7.76 -13.94 7.11
CA GLY A 42 7.08 -13.39 5.96
C GLY A 42 5.57 -13.43 6.07
N GLN A 43 5.01 -14.56 6.53
CA GLN A 43 3.56 -14.70 6.76
C GLN A 43 3.05 -13.69 7.80
N HIS A 44 3.79 -13.53 8.91
CA HIS A 44 3.45 -12.57 9.96
C HIS A 44 3.43 -11.13 9.45
N LEU A 45 4.48 -10.72 8.73
CA LEU A 45 4.54 -9.37 8.16
C LEU A 45 3.43 -9.12 7.14
N GLN A 46 3.06 -10.13 6.33
CA GLN A 46 1.94 -10.01 5.40
C GLN A 46 0.61 -9.80 6.12
N LEU A 47 0.35 -10.52 7.21
CA LEU A 47 -0.86 -10.33 8.01
C LEU A 47 -0.90 -8.93 8.64
N GLN A 48 0.22 -8.48 9.22
CA GLN A 48 0.31 -7.12 9.77
C GLN A 48 0.09 -6.06 8.69
N LEU A 49 0.64 -6.27 7.49
CA LEU A 49 0.52 -5.36 6.36
C LEU A 49 -0.92 -5.29 5.83
N GLN A 50 -1.62 -6.42 5.74
CA GLN A 50 -3.03 -6.47 5.34
C GLN A 50 -3.95 -5.80 6.37
N GLN A 51 -3.61 -5.89 7.66
CA GLN A 51 -4.41 -5.27 8.72
C GLN A 51 -4.04 -3.81 8.99
N ALA A 52 -2.87 -3.35 8.53
CA ALA A 52 -2.38 -1.99 8.73
C ALA A 52 -3.42 -0.90 8.41
N PRO A 53 -4.11 -0.89 7.25
CA PRO A 53 -5.08 0.16 6.93
C PRO A 53 -6.29 0.17 7.88
N LEU A 54 -6.78 -1.01 8.28
CA LEU A 54 -7.89 -1.10 9.23
C LEU A 54 -7.46 -0.60 10.61
N ARG A 55 -6.28 -1.00 11.07
CA ARG A 55 -5.77 -0.59 12.39
C ARG A 55 -5.51 0.89 12.45
N SER A 56 -4.96 1.50 11.40
CA SER A 56 -4.77 2.95 11.34
C SER A 56 -6.10 3.70 11.31
N ALA A 57 -7.08 3.22 10.52
CA ALA A 57 -8.41 3.82 10.44
C ALA A 57 -9.16 3.82 11.78
N PHE A 58 -8.98 2.78 12.59
CA PHE A 58 -9.60 2.64 13.91
C PHE A 58 -8.68 3.04 15.08
N ASN A 59 -7.50 3.62 14.80
CA ASN A 59 -6.49 3.99 15.81
C ASN A 59 -6.18 2.83 16.80
N LEU A 60 -6.08 1.62 16.27
CA LEU A 60 -5.75 0.41 17.04
C LEU A 60 -4.23 0.33 17.26
N PRO A 61 -3.77 -0.20 18.40
CA PRO A 61 -2.34 -0.39 18.67
C PRO A 61 -1.68 -1.30 17.63
N SER A 62 -0.36 -1.44 17.61
CA SER A 62 0.28 -2.50 16.80
C SER A 62 -0.18 -3.89 17.28
N LEU A 63 -0.17 -4.87 16.39
CA LEU A 63 -0.59 -6.23 16.75
C LEU A 63 0.48 -6.83 17.67
N ASP A 64 0.09 -7.18 18.88
CA ASP A 64 0.98 -7.79 19.86
C ASP A 64 1.43 -9.17 19.36
N ARG A 65 2.72 -9.45 19.51
CA ARG A 65 3.35 -10.67 19.00
C ARG A 65 2.84 -11.90 19.74
N ASP A 66 2.67 -11.79 21.05
CA ASP A 66 2.24 -12.88 21.91
C ASP A 66 0.81 -13.28 21.53
N TRP A 67 -0.08 -12.30 21.42
CA TRP A 67 -1.44 -12.50 20.91
C TRP A 67 -1.46 -13.15 19.52
N LEU A 68 -0.60 -12.71 18.59
CA LEU A 68 -0.55 -13.25 17.24
C LEU A 68 -0.09 -14.70 17.22
N SER A 69 0.92 -15.03 18.02
CA SER A 69 1.41 -16.40 18.15
C SER A 69 0.32 -17.33 18.71
N GLU A 70 -0.45 -16.86 19.69
CA GLU A 70 -1.56 -17.59 20.29
C GLU A 70 -2.70 -17.83 19.30
N VAL A 71 -3.12 -16.79 18.57
CA VAL A 71 -4.28 -16.87 17.67
C VAL A 71 -3.97 -17.54 16.34
N SER A 72 -2.79 -17.30 15.77
CA SER A 72 -2.42 -17.84 14.46
C SER A 72 -1.74 -19.21 14.52
N GLY A 73 -1.26 -19.61 15.70
CA GLY A 73 -0.42 -20.80 15.87
C GLY A 73 0.93 -20.70 15.15
N LEU A 74 1.33 -19.50 14.70
CA LEU A 74 2.61 -19.25 14.06
C LEU A 74 3.67 -19.03 15.15
N ASN A 75 4.77 -19.78 15.06
CA ASN A 75 5.95 -19.53 15.90
C ASN A 75 6.63 -18.24 15.46
N VAL A 76 6.39 -17.17 16.22
CA VAL A 76 7.03 -15.87 16.00
C VAL A 76 8.39 -15.88 16.71
N THR A 77 9.47 -15.78 15.95
CA THR A 77 10.82 -15.64 16.53
C THR A 77 11.07 -14.24 17.05
N ASP A 78 11.86 -14.12 18.11
CA ASP A 78 12.32 -12.85 18.67
C ASP A 78 12.86 -11.91 17.58
N GLY A 79 12.38 -10.66 17.60
CA GLY A 79 12.78 -9.60 16.68
C GLY A 79 11.75 -8.49 16.61
N ASN A 80 12.18 -7.28 16.27
CA ASN A 80 11.29 -6.12 16.23
C ASN A 80 10.51 -6.10 14.91
N THR A 81 9.20 -5.86 14.99
CA THR A 81 8.36 -5.62 13.82
C THR A 81 7.90 -4.18 13.82
N SER A 82 8.24 -3.46 12.75
CA SER A 82 7.79 -2.08 12.56
C SER A 82 6.80 -2.03 11.41
N VAL A 83 5.64 -1.41 11.64
CA VAL A 83 4.70 -1.06 10.58
C VAL A 83 4.61 0.47 10.53
N THR A 84 4.95 1.04 9.38
CA THR A 84 4.88 2.49 9.16
C THR A 84 4.05 2.78 7.92
N THR A 85 3.29 3.88 7.96
CA THR A 85 2.57 4.40 6.80
C THR A 85 3.27 5.64 6.29
N ASP A 86 3.56 5.71 4.99
CA ASP A 86 4.23 6.85 4.39
C ASP A 86 3.74 7.15 2.97
N ALA A 87 4.31 8.21 2.38
CA ALA A 87 4.09 8.63 1.00
C ALA A 87 5.36 8.46 0.14
N ALA A 88 6.36 7.72 0.60
CA ALA A 88 7.70 7.73 0.00
C ALA A 88 7.84 6.73 -1.17
N TYR A 89 6.92 6.81 -2.14
CA TYR A 89 6.93 6.01 -3.38
C TYR A 89 6.97 6.91 -4.63
N PRO A 90 7.55 6.42 -5.76
CA PRO A 90 7.85 7.26 -6.91
C PRO A 90 6.67 8.10 -7.43
N THR A 91 5.49 7.49 -7.53
CA THR A 91 4.29 8.16 -8.01
C THR A 91 3.83 9.29 -7.09
N ALA A 92 3.86 9.09 -5.76
CA ALA A 92 3.55 10.18 -4.81
C ALA A 92 4.57 11.31 -4.91
N THR A 93 5.87 10.99 -5.00
CA THR A 93 6.93 11.99 -5.13
C THR A 93 6.78 12.84 -6.40
N VAL A 94 6.50 12.19 -7.54
CA VAL A 94 6.35 12.87 -8.84
C VAL A 94 5.10 13.75 -8.87
N LEU A 95 4.00 13.29 -8.27
CA LEU A 95 2.74 14.02 -8.33
C LEU A 95 2.59 15.07 -7.21
N HIS A 96 3.37 14.99 -6.14
CA HIS A 96 3.33 15.93 -5.01
C HIS A 96 3.26 17.42 -5.41
N PRO A 97 4.11 17.94 -6.33
CA PRO A 97 4.04 19.36 -6.73
C PRO A 97 2.78 19.73 -7.54
N ILE A 98 2.20 18.78 -8.28
CA ILE A 98 0.94 19.01 -9.00
C ILE A 98 -0.20 19.06 -7.99
N TRP A 99 -0.17 18.19 -6.99
CA TRP A 99 -1.19 18.10 -5.96
C TRP A 99 -1.16 19.24 -4.96
N SER A 100 0.01 19.83 -4.67
CA SER A 100 0.10 21.00 -3.79
C SER A 100 -0.59 22.24 -4.35
N ILE A 101 -0.81 22.32 -5.67
CA ILE A 101 -1.60 23.39 -6.29
C ILE A 101 -3.10 23.14 -6.05
N LEU A 102 -3.52 21.88 -6.14
CA LEU A 102 -4.91 21.47 -6.00
C LEU A 102 -5.38 21.44 -4.54
N SER A 103 -4.47 21.35 -3.56
CA SER A 103 -4.82 21.45 -2.13
C SER A 103 -5.35 22.82 -1.70
N VAL A 104 -5.24 23.85 -2.55
CA VAL A 104 -5.91 25.15 -2.37
C VAL A 104 -7.44 25.01 -2.42
N GLN A 105 -7.93 23.97 -3.07
CA GLN A 105 -9.33 23.64 -3.10
C GLN A 105 -9.77 23.09 -1.74
N ARG A 106 -10.76 23.75 -1.12
CA ARG A 106 -11.34 23.30 0.15
C ARG A 106 -11.84 21.86 0.00
N ASP A 107 -11.55 21.05 1.02
CA ASP A 107 -11.97 19.65 1.13
C ASP A 107 -11.38 18.69 0.07
N PHE A 108 -10.35 19.11 -0.67
CA PHE A 108 -9.57 18.22 -1.53
C PHE A 108 -8.30 17.76 -0.83
N SER A 109 -8.28 16.50 -0.42
CA SER A 109 -7.07 15.80 0.01
C SER A 109 -6.89 14.55 -0.83
N LEU A 110 -5.75 14.44 -1.51
CA LEU A 110 -5.35 13.19 -2.10
C LEU A 110 -4.55 12.39 -1.07
N PRO A 111 -5.03 11.21 -0.68
CA PRO A 111 -4.30 10.37 0.25
C PRO A 111 -3.07 9.80 -0.46
N THR A 112 -1.93 10.48 -0.29
CA THR A 112 -0.62 10.00 -0.72
C THR A 112 0.07 9.19 0.37
N THR A 113 -0.43 9.24 1.60
CA THR A 113 0.04 8.46 2.75
C THR A 113 -0.64 7.09 2.83
N ASN A 114 -0.78 6.42 1.68
CA ASN A 114 -1.51 5.16 1.56
C ASN A 114 -0.57 3.95 1.40
N ARG A 115 0.75 4.15 1.48
CA ARG A 115 1.72 3.05 1.49
C ARG A 115 1.94 2.58 2.92
N SER A 116 1.66 1.32 3.17
CA SER A 116 2.07 0.62 4.39
C SER A 116 3.38 -0.12 4.13
N LEU A 117 4.32 -0.02 5.07
CA LEU A 117 5.59 -0.73 5.08
C LEU A 117 5.64 -1.59 6.33
N ALA A 118 5.93 -2.87 6.18
CA ALA A 118 6.13 -3.81 7.28
C ALA A 118 7.57 -4.35 7.20
N GLY A 119 8.34 -4.18 8.26
CA GLY A 119 9.73 -4.62 8.35
C GLY A 119 9.95 -5.51 9.57
N TRP A 120 10.84 -6.50 9.44
CA TRP A 120 11.35 -7.29 10.56
C TRP A 120 12.87 -7.12 10.69
N SER A 121 13.31 -6.82 11.91
CA SER A 121 14.71 -6.77 12.29
C SER A 121 14.98 -7.71 13.47
N ALA A 122 16.17 -8.32 13.50
CA ALA A 122 16.56 -9.19 14.61
C ALA A 122 16.72 -8.39 15.91
N THR A 123 17.23 -7.16 15.80
CA THR A 123 17.38 -6.20 16.90
C THR A 123 16.92 -4.81 16.46
N GLU A 124 16.54 -3.97 17.43
CA GLU A 124 15.99 -2.63 17.19
C GLU A 124 16.93 -1.72 16.38
N ASP A 125 18.24 -1.85 16.59
CA ASP A 125 19.26 -1.03 15.91
C ASP A 125 19.73 -1.60 14.55
N THR A 126 19.19 -2.74 14.10
CA THR A 126 19.61 -3.34 12.82
C THR A 126 18.64 -3.00 11.69
N PRO A 127 19.14 -2.77 10.46
CA PRO A 127 18.25 -2.59 9.33
C PRO A 127 17.36 -3.83 9.14
N PRO A 128 16.11 -3.64 8.70
CA PRO A 128 15.19 -4.76 8.52
C PRO A 128 15.75 -5.73 7.48
N THR A 129 15.82 -7.01 7.84
CA THR A 129 16.31 -8.05 6.94
C THR A 129 15.21 -8.58 6.02
N LEU A 130 13.95 -8.40 6.43
CA LEU A 130 12.76 -8.69 5.64
C LEU A 130 11.87 -7.44 5.63
N PHE A 131 11.38 -7.06 4.46
CA PHE A 131 10.47 -5.94 4.29
C PHE A 131 9.41 -6.25 3.24
N PHE A 132 8.19 -5.77 3.50
CA PHE A 132 7.07 -5.82 2.58
C PHE A 132 6.44 -4.44 2.49
N SER A 133 5.88 -4.14 1.33
CA SER A 133 5.15 -2.90 1.09
C SER A 133 3.81 -3.21 0.43
N ALA A 134 2.78 -2.49 0.84
CA ALA A 134 1.46 -2.53 0.22
C ALA A 134 0.95 -1.12 0.02
N LEU A 135 0.31 -0.89 -1.12
CA LEU A 135 -0.46 0.32 -1.39
C LEU A 135 -1.92 0.01 -1.08
N SER A 136 -2.53 0.80 -0.21
CA SER A 136 -3.97 0.75 0.06
C SER A 136 -4.73 1.63 -0.94
N ASP A 137 -5.91 1.20 -1.35
CA ASP A 137 -6.81 2.02 -2.17
C ASP A 137 -7.58 2.99 -1.27
N ASP A 138 -7.02 4.18 -1.10
CA ASP A 138 -7.66 5.27 -0.36
C ASP A 138 -8.45 6.22 -1.31
N TRP A 139 -8.49 5.91 -2.61
CA TRP A 139 -9.28 6.66 -3.59
C TRP A 139 -10.75 6.24 -3.59
N SER A 140 -11.02 4.97 -3.27
CA SER A 140 -12.38 4.46 -3.16
C SER A 140 -13.22 5.25 -2.15
N PRO A 141 -14.43 5.71 -2.52
CA PRO A 141 -15.28 6.50 -1.64
C PRO A 141 -15.88 5.63 -0.53
N HIS A 142 -15.55 5.94 0.72
CA HIS A 142 -16.06 5.24 1.90
C HIS A 142 -17.45 5.73 2.36
N THR A 143 -17.88 6.91 1.88
CA THR A 143 -19.17 7.49 2.23
C THR A 143 -19.91 7.96 0.97
N GLN A 144 -21.23 8.02 1.04
CA GLN A 144 -22.04 8.52 -0.07
C GLN A 144 -21.71 9.99 -0.39
N ALA A 145 -21.39 10.81 0.62
CA ALA A 145 -20.93 12.17 0.40
C ALA A 145 -19.61 12.22 -0.40
N ALA A 146 -18.69 11.28 -0.14
CA ALA A 146 -17.42 11.19 -0.86
C ALA A 146 -17.59 10.81 -2.35
N LEU A 147 -18.72 10.20 -2.75
CA LEU A 147 -19.03 9.96 -4.17
C LEU A 147 -19.18 11.25 -4.96
N GLN A 148 -19.71 12.30 -4.32
CA GLN A 148 -19.90 13.59 -4.96
C GLN A 148 -18.65 14.47 -4.81
N THR A 149 -18.16 14.64 -3.57
CA THR A 149 -17.17 15.67 -3.25
C THR A 149 -15.79 15.37 -3.84
N ARG A 150 -15.33 14.11 -3.81
CA ARG A 150 -13.99 13.75 -4.30
C ARG A 150 -13.86 13.92 -5.82
N PRO A 151 -14.77 13.40 -6.68
CA PRO A 151 -14.67 13.61 -8.11
C PRO A 151 -14.95 15.06 -8.50
N GLN A 152 -15.88 15.73 -7.82
CA GLN A 152 -16.17 17.15 -8.02
C GLN A 152 -14.90 17.99 -7.83
N ALA A 153 -14.06 17.61 -6.86
CA ALA A 153 -12.81 18.29 -6.63
C ALA A 153 -11.79 18.18 -7.79
N LEU A 154 -11.90 17.15 -8.64
CA LEU A 154 -11.05 16.99 -9.82
C LEU A 154 -11.56 17.76 -11.04
N THR A 155 -12.74 18.37 -10.95
CA THR A 155 -13.29 19.17 -12.04
C THR A 155 -12.79 20.61 -11.96
N SER A 156 -12.17 21.11 -13.03
CA SER A 156 -11.69 22.49 -13.11
C SER A 156 -12.80 23.53 -12.90
N THR A 157 -14.03 23.17 -13.27
CA THR A 157 -15.21 24.01 -13.09
C THR A 157 -15.61 24.16 -11.61
N GLN A 158 -15.24 23.23 -10.74
CA GLN A 158 -15.46 23.38 -9.30
C GLN A 158 -14.68 24.56 -8.70
N MET A 159 -13.50 24.86 -9.26
CA MET A 159 -12.71 26.00 -8.82
C MET A 159 -13.46 27.33 -9.01
N LEU A 160 -14.28 27.43 -10.06
CA LEU A 160 -15.12 28.60 -10.30
C LEU A 160 -16.17 28.79 -9.20
N GLN A 161 -16.71 27.69 -8.66
CA GLN A 161 -17.63 27.77 -7.52
C GLN A 161 -16.92 28.32 -6.28
N THR A 162 -15.71 27.85 -5.98
CA THR A 162 -14.94 28.32 -4.80
C THR A 162 -14.55 29.80 -4.87
N ILE A 163 -14.37 30.36 -6.07
CA ILE A 163 -14.05 31.79 -6.27
C ILE A 163 -15.32 32.67 -6.25
N GLY A 164 -16.49 32.08 -6.04
CA GLY A 164 -17.74 32.82 -5.92
C GLY A 164 -18.36 33.20 -7.27
N PHE A 165 -18.03 32.47 -8.34
CA PHE A 165 -18.57 32.71 -9.68
C PHE A 165 -20.10 32.64 -9.76
N HIS A 166 -20.77 32.05 -8.75
CA HIS A 166 -22.24 32.07 -8.66
C HIS A 166 -22.82 33.50 -8.70
N HIS A 167 -22.15 34.50 -8.12
CA HIS A 167 -22.61 35.89 -8.20
C HIS A 167 -22.57 36.45 -9.62
N ILE A 168 -21.58 36.02 -10.41
CA ILE A 168 -21.47 36.40 -11.83
C ILE A 168 -22.56 35.70 -12.64
N GLN A 169 -22.83 34.42 -12.35
CA GLN A 169 -23.94 33.68 -12.96
C GLN A 169 -25.29 34.33 -12.66
N GLU A 170 -25.53 34.76 -11.42
CA GLU A 170 -26.75 35.48 -11.02
C GLU A 170 -26.90 36.80 -11.78
N LEU A 171 -25.83 37.58 -11.90
CA LEU A 171 -25.83 38.83 -12.65
C LEU A 171 -26.11 38.60 -14.15
N MET A 172 -25.48 37.58 -14.75
CA MET A 172 -25.68 37.20 -16.14
C MET A 172 -27.10 36.70 -16.39
N ALA A 173 -27.68 35.95 -15.45
CA ALA A 173 -29.02 35.40 -15.55
C ALA A 173 -30.13 36.47 -15.59
N TRP A 174 -29.82 37.72 -15.22
CA TRP A 174 -30.74 38.84 -15.41
C TRP A 174 -31.01 39.13 -16.89
N LEU A 175 -30.06 38.83 -17.78
CA LEU A 175 -30.22 39.02 -19.22
C LEU A 175 -31.12 37.92 -19.82
N PRO A 176 -32.13 38.26 -20.66
CA PRO A 176 -33.11 37.30 -21.16
C PRO A 176 -32.53 36.11 -21.92
N PHE A 177 -31.45 36.32 -22.68
CA PHE A 177 -30.78 35.27 -23.46
C PHE A 177 -29.79 34.43 -22.64
N ALA A 178 -29.45 34.86 -21.42
CA ALA A 178 -28.46 34.22 -20.56
C ALA A 178 -29.09 33.55 -19.32
N ARG A 179 -30.42 33.42 -19.27
CA ARG A 179 -31.14 32.72 -18.18
C ARG A 179 -30.70 31.28 -17.99
N GLU A 180 -30.23 30.62 -19.06
CA GLU A 180 -29.68 29.26 -19.00
C GLU A 180 -28.37 29.17 -18.19
N PHE A 181 -27.66 30.29 -18.02
CA PHE A 181 -26.43 30.34 -17.19
C PHE A 181 -26.71 30.53 -15.71
N ALA A 182 -27.98 30.63 -15.30
CA ALA A 182 -28.35 30.75 -13.90
C ALA A 182 -27.77 29.59 -13.07
N PRO A 183 -27.37 29.81 -11.80
CA PRO A 183 -26.73 28.80 -10.97
C PRO A 183 -27.54 27.50 -10.83
N ASN A 184 -28.87 27.59 -10.90
CA ASN A 184 -29.77 26.44 -10.79
C ASN A 184 -29.78 25.55 -12.04
N ASN A 185 -29.51 26.12 -13.22
CA ASN A 185 -29.55 25.45 -14.53
C ASN A 185 -28.15 24.98 -14.95
N LEU A 186 -27.12 25.82 -14.78
CA LEU A 186 -25.73 25.48 -15.04
C LEU A 186 -24.95 25.33 -13.73
N ARG A 187 -24.90 24.09 -13.25
CA ARG A 187 -24.15 23.74 -12.03
C ARG A 187 -22.73 23.33 -12.40
N PHE A 188 -21.78 24.23 -12.18
CA PHE A 188 -20.36 23.91 -12.33
C PHE A 188 -19.93 22.80 -11.38
N GLY A 189 -19.00 21.94 -11.80
CA GLY A 189 -18.52 20.81 -11.00
C GLY A 189 -19.57 19.80 -10.55
N HIS A 190 -20.78 19.81 -11.13
CA HIS A 190 -21.80 18.84 -10.77
C HIS A 190 -21.36 17.42 -11.16
N VAL A 191 -21.38 16.53 -10.19
CA VAL A 191 -21.17 15.10 -10.36
C VAL A 191 -22.48 14.41 -10.03
N ASP A 192 -23.00 13.66 -10.99
CA ASP A 192 -24.17 12.83 -10.79
C ASP A 192 -23.74 11.58 -9.99
N ILE A 193 -24.32 11.40 -8.80
CA ILE A 193 -24.04 10.24 -7.95
C ILE A 193 -24.99 9.07 -8.26
N ASP A 194 -26.13 9.32 -8.91
CA ASP A 194 -27.17 8.33 -9.17
C ASP A 194 -26.76 7.38 -10.31
N VAL A 195 -25.76 7.75 -11.10
CA VAL A 195 -25.13 6.87 -12.10
C VAL A 195 -24.17 5.85 -11.49
N VAL A 196 -23.75 6.04 -10.22
CA VAL A 196 -22.88 5.08 -9.53
C VAL A 196 -23.75 3.96 -8.96
N PRO A 197 -23.58 2.69 -9.40
CA PRO A 197 -24.36 1.59 -8.85
C PRO A 197 -24.16 1.50 -7.34
N GLU A 198 -25.23 1.33 -6.57
CA GLU A 198 -25.16 1.22 -5.10
C GLU A 198 -24.19 0.10 -4.65
N LYS A 199 -24.02 -0.95 -5.46
CA LYS A 199 -23.07 -2.06 -5.23
C LYS A 199 -21.59 -1.66 -5.36
N LYS A 200 -21.29 -0.47 -5.86
CA LYS A 200 -19.93 0.10 -5.96
C LYS A 200 -19.55 0.92 -4.73
N LEU A 201 -20.53 1.29 -3.90
CA LEU A 201 -20.21 1.74 -2.55
C LEU A 201 -19.58 0.56 -1.84
N CYS A 202 -18.39 0.84 -1.35
CA CYS A 202 -17.57 -0.13 -0.70
C CYS A 202 -18.32 -0.55 0.58
N GLN A 203 -18.91 -1.76 0.58
CA GLN A 203 -19.59 -2.29 1.76
C GLN A 203 -18.51 -2.60 2.80
N GLN A 204 -18.76 -2.31 4.07
CA GLN A 204 -17.80 -2.38 5.18
C GLN A 204 -17.00 -3.71 5.29
N ARG A 205 -17.47 -4.77 4.61
CA ARG A 205 -16.82 -6.10 4.51
C ARG A 205 -15.83 -6.25 3.34
N ASP A 206 -15.98 -5.47 2.27
CA ASP A 206 -15.24 -5.59 1.01
C ASP A 206 -14.20 -4.47 0.82
N CYS A 207 -14.08 -3.54 1.78
CA CYS A 207 -13.13 -2.42 1.78
C CYS A 207 -11.87 -2.66 2.61
N SER A 208 -11.63 -3.94 2.96
CA SER A 208 -10.47 -4.39 3.72
C SER A 208 -9.35 -4.83 2.79
#